data_AF-A0A5E4KPY9-F1
#
_entry.id   AF-A0A5E4KPY9-F1
#
_cell.length_a   1.000
_cell.length_b   1.000
_cell.length_c   1.000
_cell.angle_alpha   90.00
_cell.angle_beta   90.00
_cell.angle_gamma   90.00
#
_symmetry.space_group_name_H-M   'P 1'
#
loop_
_entity.id
_entity.type
_entity.pdbx_description
1 polymer ?
#
loop_
_entity_poly.entity_id
_entity_poly.type
_entity_poly.pdbx_seq_one_letter_code
_entity_poly.pdbx_strand_id
1 'polypeptide(L)'
;MIVFAIDALEYTMVEEFNCTNLKQKFFGKTNITEFSQPRTMVLWSSFMTGKNMEKQILAMGDKEMWNTRIDMKDTFFKRFKDPKIIDLPGFNYVKEQHEQERVLLKSYFDVKTDEEKNKIRASYNNLAFEHHRRVKQEFSDALKAGHDFVLGYFSVADVIGHLNFGNRAMMKMIYKDLDEIAGTLKDSFIVLSDHGMEKIGIFGDHSNYGFWSTDFKDLGNPKITDFAGMIK
;
A
#
# COMPACT_ATOMS: atom_id res chain seq x y z
N MET A 1 9.76 -14.52 -6.92
CA MET A 1 9.66 -13.06 -7.15
C MET A 1 8.88 -12.43 -6.00
N ILE A 2 9.30 -11.27 -5.49
CA ILE A 2 8.66 -10.63 -4.34
C ILE A 2 8.21 -9.21 -4.72
N VAL A 3 6.96 -8.87 -4.40
CA VAL A 3 6.44 -7.50 -4.43
C VAL A 3 6.10 -7.10 -2.99
N PHE A 4 6.83 -6.12 -2.49
CA PHE A 4 6.54 -5.48 -1.21
C PHE A 4 5.68 -4.24 -1.49
N ALA A 5 4.37 -4.44 -1.45
CA ALA A 5 3.40 -3.39 -1.70
C ALA A 5 3.15 -2.61 -0.40
N ILE A 6 3.32 -1.29 -0.43
CA ILE A 6 3.09 -0.43 0.73
C ILE A 6 2.15 0.67 0.27
N ASP A 7 1.01 0.82 0.93
CA ASP A 7 0.05 1.90 0.61
C ASP A 7 0.59 3.26 1.06
N ALA A 8 0.46 4.25 0.18
CA ALA A 8 0.88 5.64 0.41
C ALA A 8 2.34 5.84 0.86
N LEU A 9 3.28 5.02 0.39
CA LEU A 9 4.70 5.23 0.65
C LEU A 9 5.20 6.49 -0.07
N GLU A 10 5.48 7.54 0.71
CA GLU A 10 5.86 8.85 0.21
C GLU A 10 7.35 8.92 -0.13
N TYR A 11 7.65 9.21 -1.40
CA TYR A 11 9.00 9.32 -1.94
C TYR A 11 9.91 10.23 -1.10
N THR A 12 9.42 11.41 -0.74
CA THR A 12 10.23 12.39 0.03
C THR A 12 10.54 11.90 1.44
N MET A 13 9.61 11.19 2.09
CA MET A 13 9.86 10.60 3.42
C MET A 13 10.86 9.45 3.37
N VAL A 14 10.86 8.62 2.31
CA VAL A 14 11.88 7.58 2.10
C VAL A 14 13.27 8.20 2.04
N GLU A 15 13.43 9.32 1.32
CA GLU A 15 14.69 10.05 1.26
C GLU A 15 15.07 10.69 2.60
N GLU A 16 14.15 11.46 3.20
CA GLU A 16 14.40 12.22 4.43
C GLU A 16 14.68 11.33 5.65
N PHE A 17 14.03 10.18 5.75
CA PHE A 17 14.25 9.22 6.84
C PHE A 17 15.40 8.26 6.56
N ASN A 18 16.05 8.36 5.40
CA ASN A 18 17.16 7.53 4.98
C ASN A 18 16.84 6.02 5.04
N CYS A 19 15.67 5.65 4.48
CA CYS A 19 15.24 4.27 4.36
C CYS A 19 16.05 3.56 3.25
N THR A 20 17.25 3.08 3.58
CA THR A 20 18.20 2.54 2.60
C THR A 20 17.79 1.20 2.00
N ASN A 21 16.96 0.42 2.68
CA ASN A 21 16.49 -0.87 2.16
C ASN A 21 15.25 -0.70 1.28
N LEU A 22 14.36 0.24 1.62
CA LEU A 22 13.29 0.67 0.72
C LEU A 22 13.86 1.40 -0.50
N LYS A 23 14.92 2.16 -0.31
CA LYS A 23 15.69 2.83 -1.38
C LYS A 23 16.74 1.87 -1.95
N GLN A 24 16.26 0.90 -2.73
CA GLN A 24 17.09 -0.01 -3.54
C GLN A 24 17.94 0.77 -4.57
N LYS A 25 18.77 0.07 -5.35
CA LYS A 25 19.70 0.67 -6.33
C LYS A 25 19.02 1.62 -7.32
N PHE A 26 17.83 1.25 -7.80
CA PHE A 26 17.00 2.10 -8.64
C PHE A 26 15.68 2.36 -7.90
N PHE A 27 15.25 3.62 -7.89
CA PHE A 27 14.00 4.02 -7.26
C PHE A 27 13.49 5.29 -7.91
N GLY A 28 12.19 5.53 -7.79
CA GLY A 28 11.57 6.67 -8.43
C GLY A 28 10.09 6.77 -8.09
N LYS A 29 9.41 7.59 -8.88
CA LYS A 29 7.98 7.80 -8.78
C LYS A 29 7.25 6.93 -9.81
N THR A 30 6.12 6.37 -9.39
CA THR A 30 5.19 5.67 -10.27
C THR A 30 4.22 6.69 -10.84
N ASN A 31 4.07 6.68 -12.15
CA ASN A 31 3.14 7.55 -12.86
C ASN A 31 1.70 7.04 -12.74
N ILE A 32 0.83 7.84 -12.13
CA ILE A 32 -0.61 7.56 -12.01
C ILE A 32 -1.47 8.65 -12.68
N THR A 33 -0.88 9.48 -13.54
CA THR A 33 -1.59 10.57 -14.24
C THR A 33 -2.67 10.10 -15.22
N GLU A 34 -2.73 8.81 -15.54
CA GLU A 34 -3.80 8.24 -16.35
C GLU A 34 -5.12 8.05 -15.57
N PHE A 35 -5.10 8.26 -14.25
CA PHE A 35 -6.25 8.14 -13.36
C PHE A 35 -6.77 9.53 -12.99
N SER A 36 -8.06 9.77 -13.21
CA SER A 36 -8.73 10.99 -12.76
C SER A 36 -9.12 10.92 -11.27
N GLN A 37 -9.31 9.70 -10.74
CA GLN A 37 -9.61 9.41 -9.35
C GLN A 37 -8.74 8.23 -8.89
N PRO A 38 -7.46 8.48 -8.55
CA PRO A 38 -6.49 7.45 -8.18
C PRO A 38 -6.76 6.87 -6.78
N ARG A 39 -7.91 6.21 -6.60
CA ARG A 39 -8.26 5.51 -5.36
C ARG A 39 -7.48 4.20 -5.25
N THR A 40 -7.11 3.79 -4.04
CA THR A 40 -6.45 2.50 -3.74
C THR A 40 -7.06 1.32 -4.51
N MET A 41 -8.39 1.14 -4.45
CA MET A 41 -9.09 0.08 -5.18
C MET A 41 -8.92 0.15 -6.71
N VAL A 42 -8.90 1.36 -7.29
CA VAL A 42 -8.69 1.58 -8.72
C VAL A 42 -7.26 1.22 -9.11
N LEU A 43 -6.29 1.72 -8.35
CA LEU A 43 -4.88 1.57 -8.63
C LEU A 43 -4.42 0.11 -8.50
N TRP A 44 -4.75 -0.58 -7.41
CA TRP A 44 -4.39 -1.98 -7.23
C TRP A 44 -5.11 -2.93 -8.19
N SER A 45 -6.38 -2.65 -8.52
CA SER A 45 -7.09 -3.37 -9.60
C SER A 45 -6.40 -3.18 -10.95
N SER A 46 -5.90 -1.98 -11.22
CA SER A 46 -5.21 -1.66 -12.46
C SER A 46 -3.83 -2.30 -12.53
N PHE A 47 -3.09 -2.29 -11.42
CA PHE A 47 -1.82 -2.99 -11.24
C PHE A 47 -1.97 -4.49 -11.54
N MET A 48 -2.91 -5.17 -10.88
CA MET A 48 -2.99 -6.63 -10.98
C MET A 48 -3.48 -7.10 -12.35
N THR A 49 -4.31 -6.29 -13.04
CA THR A 49 -4.85 -6.61 -14.38
C THR A 49 -3.96 -6.10 -15.53
N GLY A 50 -3.06 -5.16 -15.26
CA GLY A 50 -2.25 -4.47 -16.27
C GLY A 50 -3.06 -3.55 -17.18
N LYS A 51 -4.23 -3.09 -16.75
CA LYS A 51 -5.16 -2.25 -17.51
C LYS A 51 -5.69 -1.14 -16.60
N ASN A 52 -6.01 0.02 -17.14
CA ASN A 52 -6.71 1.04 -16.35
C ASN A 52 -8.15 0.55 -16.06
N MET A 53 -8.42 0.28 -14.78
CA MET A 53 -9.70 -0.25 -14.27
C MET A 53 -10.61 0.84 -13.69
N GLU A 54 -10.23 2.11 -13.76
CA GLU A 54 -10.93 3.24 -13.12
C GLU A 54 -12.42 3.26 -13.44
N LYS A 55 -12.75 3.21 -14.73
CA LYS A 55 -14.15 3.29 -15.18
C LYS A 55 -14.98 2.14 -14.63
N GLN A 56 -14.46 0.91 -14.65
CA GLN A 56 -15.18 -0.27 -14.18
C GLN A 56 -15.38 -0.23 -12.67
N ILE A 57 -14.33 0.14 -11.93
CA ILE A 57 -14.33 0.14 -10.47
C ILE A 57 -15.22 1.27 -9.92
N LEU A 58 -15.13 2.48 -10.49
CA LEU A 58 -15.97 3.60 -10.05
C LEU A 58 -17.46 3.41 -10.38
N ALA A 59 -17.77 2.72 -11.50
CA ALA A 59 -19.16 2.45 -11.89
C ALA A 59 -19.92 1.56 -10.88
N MET A 60 -19.21 0.86 -10.00
CA MET A 60 -19.82 0.00 -8.96
C MET A 60 -20.38 0.82 -7.78
N GLY A 61 -19.92 2.07 -7.60
CA GLY A 61 -20.25 2.89 -6.43
C GLY A 61 -19.47 2.47 -5.18
N ASP A 62 -19.45 3.31 -4.14
CA ASP A 62 -18.52 3.17 -3.02
C ASP A 62 -18.61 1.82 -2.31
N LYS A 63 -19.82 1.35 -1.98
CA LYS A 63 -20.00 0.08 -1.25
C LYS A 63 -19.52 -1.12 -2.07
N GLU A 64 -19.96 -1.23 -3.31
CA GLU A 64 -19.63 -2.39 -4.14
C GLU A 64 -18.18 -2.34 -4.64
N MET A 65 -17.60 -1.16 -4.82
CA MET A 65 -16.19 -0.98 -5.11
C MET A 65 -15.31 -1.72 -4.09
N TRP A 66 -15.53 -1.51 -2.79
CA TRP A 66 -14.78 -2.22 -1.73
C TRP A 66 -15.13 -3.70 -1.64
N ASN A 67 -16.24 -4.13 -2.24
CA ASN A 67 -16.63 -5.53 -2.29
C ASN A 67 -16.04 -6.30 -3.46
N THR A 68 -15.57 -5.58 -4.48
CA THR A 68 -15.04 -6.15 -5.71
C THR A 68 -13.86 -7.07 -5.48
N ARG A 69 -13.87 -8.17 -6.21
CA ARG A 69 -12.80 -9.15 -6.25
C ARG A 69 -12.50 -9.52 -7.69
N ILE A 70 -11.28 -9.23 -8.13
CA ILE A 70 -10.76 -9.63 -9.42
C ILE A 70 -10.38 -11.11 -9.36
N ASP A 71 -10.81 -11.88 -10.36
CA ASP A 71 -10.49 -13.30 -10.48
C ASP A 71 -9.00 -13.48 -10.79
N MET A 72 -8.37 -14.51 -10.21
CA MET A 72 -6.98 -14.89 -10.48
C MET A 72 -6.68 -14.98 -11.99
N LYS A 73 -7.62 -15.49 -12.80
CA LYS A 73 -7.44 -15.62 -14.25
C LYS A 73 -7.34 -14.27 -14.99
N ASP A 74 -7.80 -13.19 -14.36
CA ASP A 74 -7.83 -11.85 -14.93
C ASP A 74 -6.63 -11.00 -14.44
N THR A 75 -5.84 -11.53 -13.53
CA THR A 75 -4.60 -10.90 -13.06
C THR A 75 -3.36 -11.49 -13.74
N PHE A 76 -2.22 -10.80 -13.63
CA PHE A 76 -0.93 -11.38 -14.03
C PHE A 76 -0.46 -12.48 -13.09
N PHE A 77 -1.06 -12.63 -11.90
CA PHE A 77 -0.67 -13.64 -10.92
C PHE A 77 -0.82 -15.07 -11.45
N LYS A 78 -1.76 -15.31 -12.38
CA LYS A 78 -1.96 -16.61 -13.05
C LYS A 78 -0.73 -17.17 -13.78
N ARG A 79 0.29 -16.35 -14.01
CA ARG A 79 1.56 -16.76 -14.64
C ARG A 79 2.43 -17.57 -13.69
N PHE A 80 2.21 -17.41 -12.38
CA PHE A 80 2.91 -18.13 -11.33
C PHE A 80 2.14 -19.40 -10.97
N LYS A 81 2.88 -20.46 -10.66
CA LYS A 81 2.34 -21.77 -10.31
C LYS A 81 1.77 -21.78 -8.89
N ASP A 82 2.40 -21.06 -7.97
CA ASP A 82 2.01 -21.01 -6.56
C ASP A 82 2.14 -19.59 -5.98
N PRO A 83 1.34 -18.63 -6.47
CA PRO A 83 1.40 -17.25 -6.00
C PRO A 83 0.71 -17.09 -4.64
N LYS A 84 1.38 -16.42 -3.71
CA LYS A 84 0.83 -15.98 -2.42
C LYS A 84 0.65 -14.48 -2.40
N ILE A 85 -0.60 -14.03 -2.39
CA ILE A 85 -0.98 -12.62 -2.25
C ILE A 85 -1.54 -12.44 -0.84
N ILE A 86 -1.17 -11.36 -0.17
CA ILE A 86 -1.59 -11.05 1.20
C ILE A 86 -2.24 -9.68 1.18
N ASP A 87 -3.51 -9.66 1.57
CA ASP A 87 -4.30 -8.47 1.88
C ASP A 87 -4.39 -7.41 0.76
N LEU A 88 -4.33 -7.81 -0.52
CA LEU A 88 -4.34 -6.84 -1.61
C LEU A 88 -5.77 -6.33 -1.91
N PRO A 89 -6.01 -5.00 -1.94
CA PRO A 89 -7.27 -4.39 -2.36
C PRO A 89 -7.74 -4.91 -3.73
N GLY A 90 -8.99 -5.36 -3.80
CA GLY A 90 -9.56 -5.93 -5.03
C GLY A 90 -9.21 -7.41 -5.28
N PHE A 91 -8.48 -8.10 -4.39
CA PHE A 91 -8.17 -9.52 -4.55
C PHE A 91 -8.48 -10.37 -3.32
N ASN A 92 -7.82 -10.13 -2.18
CA ASN A 92 -8.03 -10.86 -0.93
C ASN A 92 -7.93 -9.95 0.30
N TYR A 93 -8.35 -8.71 0.12
CA TYR A 93 -8.45 -7.65 1.11
C TYR A 93 -9.26 -8.06 2.35
N VAL A 94 -8.74 -7.81 3.55
CA VAL A 94 -9.41 -8.08 4.83
C VAL A 94 -10.45 -6.99 5.09
N LYS A 95 -11.63 -7.15 4.49
CA LYS A 95 -12.69 -6.12 4.46
C LYS A 95 -13.08 -5.60 5.84
N GLU A 96 -13.30 -6.49 6.80
CA GLU A 96 -13.77 -6.11 8.14
C GLU A 96 -12.76 -5.21 8.85
N GLN A 97 -11.46 -5.50 8.71
CA GLN A 97 -10.38 -4.70 9.28
C GLN A 97 -10.43 -3.27 8.73
N HIS A 98 -10.40 -3.13 7.41
CA HIS A 98 -10.33 -1.81 6.79
C HIS A 98 -11.64 -1.02 6.87
N GLU A 99 -12.77 -1.70 6.98
CA GLU A 99 -14.05 -1.04 7.26
C GLU A 99 -14.05 -0.42 8.65
N GLN A 100 -13.53 -1.11 9.67
CA GLN A 100 -13.37 -0.56 11.01
C GLN A 100 -12.43 0.65 11.03
N GLU A 101 -11.31 0.60 10.30
CA GLU A 101 -10.40 1.73 10.13
C GLU A 101 -11.13 2.94 9.52
N ARG A 102 -11.88 2.75 8.43
CA ARG A 102 -12.68 3.82 7.79
C ARG A 102 -13.75 4.39 8.72
N VAL A 103 -14.42 3.55 9.50
CA VAL A 103 -15.42 3.98 10.49
C VAL A 103 -14.78 4.85 11.57
N LEU A 104 -13.63 4.45 12.11
CA LEU A 104 -12.89 5.22 13.11
C LEU A 104 -12.37 6.54 12.53
N LEU A 105 -11.81 6.52 11.32
CA LEU A 105 -11.37 7.72 10.62
C LEU A 105 -12.52 8.72 10.44
N LYS A 106 -13.68 8.26 9.96
CA LYS A 106 -14.87 9.10 9.83
C LYS A 106 -15.31 9.64 11.20
N SER A 107 -15.39 8.77 12.21
CA SER A 107 -15.79 9.14 13.56
C SER A 107 -14.90 10.23 14.16
N TYR A 108 -13.59 10.21 13.87
CA TYR A 108 -12.66 11.24 14.31
C TYR A 108 -13.06 12.65 13.83
N PHE A 109 -13.60 12.76 12.62
CA PHE A 109 -14.05 14.03 12.03
C PHE A 109 -15.47 14.41 12.44
N ASP A 110 -16.30 13.44 12.83
CA ASP A 110 -17.69 13.68 13.27
C ASP A 110 -17.77 14.21 14.72
N VAL A 111 -16.80 13.89 15.59
CA VAL A 111 -16.76 14.35 16.98
C VAL A 111 -16.19 15.75 17.13
N LYS A 112 -16.60 16.46 18.19
CA LYS A 112 -16.24 17.87 18.40
C LYS A 112 -15.13 18.08 19.43
N THR A 113 -15.05 17.23 20.45
CA THR A 113 -14.11 17.44 21.56
C THR A 113 -12.75 16.82 21.29
N ASP A 114 -11.69 17.48 21.77
CA ASP A 114 -10.33 16.95 21.66
C ASP A 114 -10.15 15.65 22.45
N GLU A 115 -10.87 15.48 23.56
CA GLU A 115 -10.85 14.24 24.35
C GLU A 115 -11.35 13.04 23.53
N GLU A 116 -12.50 13.19 22.85
CA GLU A 116 -13.04 12.14 21.98
C GLU A 116 -12.12 11.87 20.79
N LYS A 117 -11.62 12.93 20.14
CA LYS A 117 -10.67 12.82 19.02
C LYS A 117 -9.42 12.03 19.42
N ASN A 118 -8.87 12.30 20.59
CA ASN A 118 -7.68 11.59 21.09
C ASN A 118 -7.97 10.12 21.36
N LYS A 119 -9.14 9.78 21.93
CA LYS A 119 -9.56 8.38 22.13
C LYS A 119 -9.73 7.65 20.79
N ILE A 120 -10.44 8.25 19.83
CA ILE A 120 -10.65 7.64 18.51
C ILE A 120 -9.33 7.47 17.77
N ARG A 121 -8.44 8.47 17.78
CA ARG A 121 -7.11 8.37 17.18
C ARG A 121 -6.28 7.25 17.81
N ALA A 122 -6.33 7.08 19.13
CA ALA A 122 -5.63 5.99 19.79
C ALA A 122 -6.17 4.62 19.35
N SER A 123 -7.50 4.45 19.31
CA SER A 123 -8.13 3.22 18.81
C SER A 123 -7.78 2.94 17.34
N TYR A 124 -7.82 3.97 16.49
CA TYR A 124 -7.46 3.89 15.08
C TYR A 124 -6.01 3.46 14.89
N ASN A 125 -5.09 4.09 15.61
CA ASN A 125 -3.67 3.75 15.54
C ASN A 125 -3.40 2.32 16.04
N ASN A 126 -4.03 1.91 17.15
CA ASN A 126 -3.86 0.56 17.69
C ASN A 126 -4.36 -0.51 16.72
N LEU A 127 -5.54 -0.29 16.14
CA LEU A 127 -6.13 -1.19 15.15
C LEU A 127 -5.22 -1.37 13.92
N ALA A 128 -4.67 -0.27 13.42
CA ALA A 128 -3.73 -0.29 12.28
C ALA A 128 -2.41 -1.01 12.64
N PHE A 129 -1.85 -0.80 13.83
CA PHE A 129 -0.62 -1.49 14.26
C PHE A 129 -0.82 -2.97 14.51
N GLU A 130 -1.97 -3.38 15.05
CA GLU A 130 -2.32 -4.80 15.20
C GLU A 130 -2.44 -5.49 13.84
N HIS A 131 -3.07 -4.82 12.87
CA HIS A 131 -3.14 -5.32 11.51
C HIS A 131 -1.76 -5.43 10.85
N HIS A 132 -0.95 -4.39 10.94
CA HIS A 132 0.43 -4.38 10.43
C HIS A 132 1.24 -5.57 10.96
N ARG A 133 1.12 -5.89 12.26
CA ARG A 133 1.82 -7.05 12.87
C ARG A 133 1.32 -8.38 12.28
N ARG A 134 0.01 -8.53 12.05
CA ARG A 134 -0.57 -9.74 11.43
C ARG A 134 -0.06 -9.92 10.00
N VAL A 135 -0.12 -8.86 9.18
CA VAL A 135 0.38 -8.89 7.79
C VAL A 135 1.87 -9.16 7.76
N LYS A 136 2.67 -8.52 8.63
CA LYS A 136 4.12 -8.76 8.76
C LYS A 136 4.42 -10.23 9.06
N GLN A 137 3.66 -10.85 9.96
CA GLN A 137 3.83 -12.27 10.30
C GLN A 137 3.46 -13.16 9.11
N GLU A 138 2.30 -12.95 8.47
CA GLU A 138 1.87 -13.74 7.31
C GLU A 138 2.86 -13.61 6.14
N PHE A 139 3.37 -12.41 5.89
CA PHE A 139 4.38 -12.16 4.87
C PHE A 139 5.69 -12.89 5.19
N SER A 140 6.16 -12.83 6.44
CA SER A 140 7.34 -13.59 6.87
C SER A 140 7.18 -15.10 6.66
N ASP A 141 6.00 -15.65 6.93
CA ASP A 141 5.74 -17.07 6.80
C ASP A 141 5.59 -17.49 5.33
N ALA A 142 4.96 -16.66 4.50
CA ALA A 142 4.90 -16.85 3.05
C ALA A 142 6.30 -16.88 2.42
N LEU A 143 7.20 -16.00 2.85
CA LEU A 143 8.59 -15.98 2.37
C LEU A 143 9.36 -17.27 2.72
N LYS A 144 9.08 -17.88 3.88
CA LYS A 144 9.70 -19.16 4.28
C LYS A 144 9.11 -20.37 3.56
N ALA A 145 7.87 -20.27 3.09
CA ALA A 145 7.16 -21.38 2.45
C ALA A 145 7.66 -21.69 1.03
N GLY A 146 8.44 -20.80 0.40
CA GLY A 146 9.06 -21.04 -0.90
C GLY A 146 8.12 -20.90 -2.10
N HIS A 147 7.09 -20.06 -1.99
CA HIS A 147 6.22 -19.67 -3.11
C HIS A 147 7.03 -19.06 -4.27
N ASP A 148 6.60 -19.29 -5.52
CA ASP A 148 7.28 -18.73 -6.69
C ASP A 148 6.99 -17.22 -6.90
N PHE A 149 5.89 -16.74 -6.30
CA PHE A 149 5.56 -15.32 -6.20
C PHE A 149 4.95 -14.98 -4.84
N VAL A 150 5.43 -13.92 -4.20
CA VAL A 150 4.84 -13.38 -2.96
C VAL A 150 4.56 -11.89 -3.14
N LEU A 151 3.33 -11.48 -2.87
CA LEU A 151 2.96 -10.07 -2.72
C LEU A 151 2.40 -9.85 -1.32
N GLY A 152 3.04 -8.98 -0.54
CA GLY A 152 2.51 -8.49 0.73
C GLY A 152 2.10 -7.03 0.59
N TYR A 153 0.82 -6.72 0.79
CA TYR A 153 0.31 -5.35 0.85
C TYR A 153 0.25 -4.87 2.30
N PHE A 154 0.82 -3.69 2.56
CA PHE A 154 0.95 -3.10 3.89
C PHE A 154 0.31 -1.70 3.91
N SER A 155 -0.83 -1.56 4.58
CA SER A 155 -1.58 -0.30 4.64
C SER A 155 -1.13 0.67 5.74
N VAL A 156 -0.19 0.28 6.60
CA VAL A 156 0.10 1.00 7.86
C VAL A 156 0.55 2.45 7.64
N ALA A 157 1.27 2.73 6.56
CA ALA A 157 1.76 4.08 6.26
C ALA A 157 0.61 5.02 5.84
N ASP A 158 -0.30 4.54 4.99
CA ASP A 158 -1.52 5.24 4.59
C ASP A 158 -2.47 5.47 5.77
N VAL A 159 -2.89 4.38 6.42
CA VAL A 159 -3.87 4.40 7.52
C VAL A 159 -3.37 5.33 8.63
N ILE A 160 -2.16 5.09 9.18
CA ILE A 160 -1.65 6.00 10.22
C ILE A 160 -1.43 7.42 9.69
N GLY A 161 -0.99 7.55 8.44
CA GLY A 161 -0.74 8.81 7.76
C GLY A 161 -1.94 9.75 7.79
N HIS A 162 -3.15 9.27 7.49
CA HIS A 162 -4.35 10.10 7.48
C HIS A 162 -4.55 10.93 8.76
N LEU A 163 -4.28 10.37 9.95
CA LEU A 163 -4.40 11.08 11.22
C LEU A 163 -3.09 11.62 11.80
N ASN A 164 -1.94 11.18 11.29
CA ASN A 164 -0.64 11.40 11.95
C ASN A 164 0.51 11.75 10.99
N PHE A 165 0.27 12.06 9.71
CA PHE A 165 1.36 12.33 8.76
C PHE A 165 2.26 13.50 9.19
N GLY A 166 1.69 14.51 9.84
CA GLY A 166 2.47 15.61 10.43
C GLY A 166 3.27 15.23 11.69
N ASN A 167 3.01 14.08 12.30
CA ASN A 167 3.77 13.52 13.41
C ASN A 167 5.02 12.79 12.90
N ARG A 168 6.08 13.57 12.68
CA ARG A 168 7.38 13.10 12.16
C ARG A 168 7.96 11.91 12.92
N ALA A 169 7.82 11.85 14.25
CA ALA A 169 8.37 10.76 15.04
C ALA A 169 7.64 9.44 14.78
N MET A 170 6.30 9.48 14.72
CA MET A 170 5.47 8.31 14.41
C MET A 170 5.69 7.83 12.98
N MET A 171 5.68 8.74 12.00
CA MET A 171 5.94 8.37 10.60
C MET A 171 7.34 7.78 10.43
N LYS A 172 8.37 8.37 11.07
CA LYS A 172 9.73 7.81 11.03
C LYS A 172 9.82 6.41 11.63
N MET A 173 9.08 6.13 12.71
CA MET A 173 9.02 4.79 13.30
C MET A 173 8.42 3.78 12.32
N ILE A 174 7.32 4.13 11.63
CA ILE A 174 6.67 3.27 10.65
C ILE A 174 7.57 3.01 9.45
N TYR A 175 8.15 4.08 8.89
CA TYR A 175 9.06 3.98 7.74
C TYR A 175 10.31 3.18 8.07
N LYS A 176 10.82 3.29 9.30
CA LYS A 176 11.91 2.46 9.79
C LYS A 176 11.51 1.00 9.90
N ASP A 177 10.33 0.66 10.44
CA ASP A 177 9.88 -0.74 10.52
C ASP A 177 9.67 -1.36 9.12
N LEU A 178 9.11 -0.59 8.17
CA LEU A 178 8.99 -1.00 6.77
C LEU A 178 10.36 -1.18 6.11
N ASP A 179 11.32 -0.30 6.40
CA ASP A 179 12.70 -0.43 5.91
C ASP A 179 13.42 -1.64 6.49
N GLU A 180 13.21 -1.94 7.77
CA GLU A 180 13.72 -3.16 8.38
C GLU A 180 13.11 -4.42 7.75
N ILE A 181 11.81 -4.41 7.40
CA ILE A 181 11.20 -5.51 6.64
C ILE A 181 11.90 -5.67 5.28
N ALA A 182 12.08 -4.59 4.52
CA ALA A 182 12.76 -4.63 3.23
C ALA A 182 14.20 -5.19 3.36
N GLY A 183 14.92 -4.83 4.42
CA GLY A 183 16.28 -5.32 4.68
C GLY A 183 16.37 -6.82 5.01
N THR A 184 15.25 -7.47 5.32
CA THR A 184 15.19 -8.93 5.53
C THR A 184 14.96 -9.72 4.25
N LEU A 185 14.59 -9.06 3.14
CA LEU A 185 14.33 -9.71 1.86
C LEU A 185 15.66 -10.05 1.18
N LYS A 186 15.91 -11.35 0.97
CA LYS A 186 17.17 -11.86 0.42
C LYS A 186 17.16 -12.00 -1.10
N ASP A 187 15.98 -12.25 -1.67
CA ASP A 187 15.79 -12.34 -3.11
C ASP A 187 15.54 -10.95 -3.67
N SER A 188 15.84 -10.75 -4.95
CA SER A 188 15.52 -9.50 -5.62
C SER A 188 14.00 -9.23 -5.60
N PHE A 189 13.62 -8.01 -5.26
CA PHE A 189 12.23 -7.62 -5.03
C PHE A 189 11.91 -6.25 -5.64
N ILE A 190 10.62 -5.93 -5.66
CA ILE A 190 10.12 -4.61 -6.01
C ILE A 190 9.40 -4.05 -4.79
N VAL A 191 9.76 -2.84 -4.36
CA VAL A 191 8.90 -2.04 -3.49
C VAL A 191 7.97 -1.26 -4.40
N LEU A 192 6.67 -1.29 -4.12
CA LEU A 192 5.68 -0.59 -4.93
C LEU A 192 4.65 0.08 -4.03
N SER A 193 4.33 1.33 -4.35
CA SER A 193 3.22 2.06 -3.78
C SER A 193 2.30 2.52 -4.89
N ASP A 194 1.01 2.48 -4.63
CA ASP A 194 -0.04 2.94 -5.53
C ASP A 194 -0.06 4.47 -5.62
N HIS A 195 0.00 5.15 -4.49
CA HIS A 195 0.20 6.60 -4.39
C HIS A 195 1.20 6.95 -3.27
N GLY A 196 1.44 8.22 -3.01
CA GLY A 196 2.16 8.71 -1.83
C GLY A 196 1.22 9.52 -0.95
N MET A 197 1.77 10.43 -0.16
CA MET A 197 1.00 11.21 0.81
C MET A 197 1.63 12.60 0.99
N GLU A 198 0.78 13.62 1.10
CA GLU A 198 1.13 15.01 1.30
C GLU A 198 0.59 15.49 2.66
N LYS A 199 1.31 16.45 3.26
CA LYS A 199 0.98 16.95 4.59
C LYS A 199 -0.13 18.00 4.54
N ILE A 200 -1.21 17.74 5.26
CA ILE A 200 -2.27 18.72 5.57
C ILE A 200 -2.32 18.96 7.08
N GLY A 201 -1.50 19.90 7.55
CA GLY A 201 -1.36 20.16 8.99
C GLY A 201 -0.79 18.95 9.73
N ILE A 202 -1.58 18.32 10.59
CA ILE A 202 -1.21 17.06 11.27
C ILE A 202 -1.62 15.81 10.48
N PHE A 203 -2.48 15.98 9.48
CA PHE A 203 -3.08 14.93 8.65
C PHE A 203 -2.27 14.68 7.38
N GLY A 204 -2.59 13.58 6.71
CA GLY A 204 -2.10 13.25 5.37
C GLY A 204 -3.25 13.14 4.37
N ASP A 205 -2.99 13.58 3.14
CA ASP A 205 -3.86 13.34 1.97
C ASP A 205 -3.04 12.83 0.78
N HIS A 206 -3.66 12.19 -0.19
CA HIS A 206 -2.94 11.41 -1.20
C HIS A 206 -2.15 12.32 -2.15
N SER A 207 -0.91 11.93 -2.46
CA SER A 207 -0.13 12.57 -3.53
C SER A 207 -0.51 12.00 -4.90
N ASN A 208 -0.16 12.70 -5.98
CA ASN A 208 -0.52 12.33 -7.35
C ASN A 208 0.50 11.42 -8.06
N TYR A 209 1.32 10.70 -7.31
CA TYR A 209 2.29 9.72 -7.79
C TYR A 209 2.42 8.58 -6.78
N GLY A 210 2.85 7.40 -7.23
CA GLY A 210 3.29 6.32 -6.35
C GLY A 210 4.82 6.32 -6.16
N PHE A 211 5.31 5.36 -5.39
CA PHE A 211 6.73 5.07 -5.23
C PHE A 211 7.06 3.72 -5.86
N TRP A 212 8.25 3.57 -6.44
CA TRP A 212 8.81 2.26 -6.76
C TRP A 212 10.29 2.19 -6.44
N SER A 213 10.79 1.00 -6.12
CA SER A 213 12.23 0.71 -6.11
C SER A 213 12.52 -0.73 -6.49
N THR A 214 13.70 -0.96 -7.06
CA THR A 214 14.23 -2.30 -7.37
C THR A 214 15.73 -2.30 -7.64
N ASP A 215 16.39 -3.44 -7.47
CA ASP A 215 17.79 -3.66 -7.87
C ASP A 215 17.96 -4.13 -9.33
N PHE A 216 16.88 -4.50 -10.03
CA PHE A 216 16.95 -5.11 -11.36
C PHE A 216 17.48 -4.17 -12.45
N LYS A 217 16.80 -3.03 -12.62
CA LYS A 217 17.08 -2.02 -13.65
C LYS A 217 16.35 -0.74 -13.30
N ASP A 218 16.82 0.36 -13.89
CA ASP A 218 16.09 1.62 -13.87
C ASP A 218 14.79 1.48 -14.69
N LEU A 219 13.65 1.75 -14.06
CA LEU A 219 12.32 1.74 -14.69
C LEU A 219 11.91 3.12 -15.20
N GLY A 220 12.66 4.19 -14.87
CA GLY A 220 12.32 5.55 -15.22
C GLY A 220 11.04 6.04 -14.54
N ASN A 221 10.01 6.33 -15.35
CA ASN A 221 8.70 6.82 -14.89
C ASN A 221 7.58 5.84 -15.29
N PRO A 222 7.58 4.61 -14.75
CA PRO A 222 6.64 3.57 -15.15
C PRO A 222 5.22 3.92 -14.73
N LYS A 223 4.23 3.55 -15.54
CA LYS A 223 2.84 3.56 -15.09
C LYS A 223 2.57 2.39 -14.16
N ILE A 224 1.60 2.53 -13.26
CA ILE A 224 1.23 1.44 -12.36
C ILE A 224 0.76 0.18 -13.13
N THR A 225 0.15 0.35 -14.30
CA THR A 225 -0.27 -0.77 -15.17
C THR A 225 0.89 -1.49 -15.84
N ASP A 226 2.05 -0.83 -16.00
CA ASP A 226 3.19 -1.41 -16.71
C ASP A 226 3.82 -2.57 -15.93
N PHE A 227 3.72 -2.54 -14.59
CA PHE A 227 4.28 -3.57 -13.72
C PHE A 227 3.71 -4.96 -13.99
N ALA A 228 2.45 -5.07 -14.42
CA ALA A 228 1.86 -6.34 -14.82
C ALA A 228 2.58 -7.01 -16.01
N GLY A 229 3.27 -6.24 -16.85
CA GLY A 229 4.10 -6.75 -17.94
C GLY A 229 5.56 -6.97 -17.54
N MET A 230 6.04 -6.22 -16.54
CA MET A 230 7.42 -6.27 -16.06
C MET A 230 7.67 -7.41 -15.08
N ILE A 231 6.66 -7.77 -14.28
CA ILE A 231 6.73 -8.84 -13.28
C ILE A 231 6.44 -10.19 -13.97
N LYS A 232 7.40 -11.11 -13.86
CA LYS A 232 7.41 -12.42 -14.50
C LYS A 232 8.02 -13.46 -13.59
#